data_AF-A0A3L6LWD9-F1
#
_entry.id   AF-A0A3L6LWD9-F1
#
_cell.length_a   1.000
_cell.length_b   1.000
_cell.length_c   1.000
_cell.angle_alpha   90.00
_cell.angle_beta   90.00
_cell.angle_gamma   90.00
#
_symmetry.space_group_name_H-M   'P 1'
#
loop_
_entity.id
_entity.type
_entity.pdbx_description
1 polymer ?
#
loop_
_entity_poly.entity_id
_entity_poly.type
_entity_poly.pdbx_seq_one_letter_code
_entity_poly.pdbx_strand_id
1 'polypeptide(L)'
;MMANLPYGFDAHRPYLADDGLHECSTEAAAWAMLDDVQTHLTNREPLPPELALWLGEAIRHSNRNSTAFLQRLGLNKRRGENSPYSRLFKEHWQSRLWQLGTYNEAVLTADQIVKAVKDEMTAEGIKEEKQPNRETLQDWLSEAITGHKRTR
;
A
#
# COMPACT_ATOMS: atom_id res chain seq x y z
N MET A 1 -35.07 10.70 -9.57
CA MET A 1 -34.97 10.45 -8.11
C MET A 1 -33.65 9.73 -7.86
N MET A 2 -32.68 10.41 -7.25
CA MET A 2 -31.40 9.81 -6.87
C MET A 2 -31.54 9.20 -5.48
N ALA A 3 -31.21 7.91 -5.35
CA ALA A 3 -31.23 7.21 -4.07
C ALA A 3 -30.09 7.73 -3.18
N ASN A 4 -30.44 8.37 -2.07
CA ASN A 4 -29.47 8.75 -1.04
C ASN A 4 -29.00 7.47 -0.33
N LEU A 5 -27.71 7.16 -0.48
CA LEU A 5 -27.05 6.08 0.25
C LEU A 5 -26.97 6.43 1.74
N PRO A 6 -27.15 5.47 2.67
CA PRO A 6 -27.20 5.75 4.10
C PRO A 6 -25.82 6.21 4.60
N TYR A 7 -25.82 7.30 5.37
CA TYR A 7 -24.75 7.80 6.26
C TYR A 7 -23.32 7.29 6.00
N GLY A 8 -22.50 8.11 5.36
CA GLY A 8 -21.03 7.97 5.33
C GLY A 8 -20.45 7.33 4.08
N PHE A 9 -21.27 6.85 3.14
CA PHE A 9 -20.78 6.33 1.87
C PHE A 9 -20.35 7.46 0.93
N ASP A 10 -19.04 7.57 0.72
CA ASP A 10 -18.42 8.46 -0.26
C ASP A 10 -17.78 7.59 -1.36
N ALA A 11 -18.38 7.61 -2.55
CA ALA A 11 -17.90 6.85 -3.72
C ALA A 11 -16.53 7.32 -4.22
N HIS A 12 -16.03 8.46 -3.73
CA HIS A 12 -14.71 9.00 -4.02
C HIS A 12 -13.70 8.78 -2.90
N ARG A 13 -14.12 8.19 -1.77
CA ARG A 13 -13.18 7.69 -0.77
C ARG A 13 -12.77 6.30 -1.19
N PRO A 14 -11.54 6.09 -1.66
CA PRO A 14 -11.03 4.73 -1.65
C PRO A 14 -11.15 4.25 -0.21
N TYR A 15 -11.60 3.01 -0.01
CA TYR A 15 -11.52 2.30 1.27
C TYR A 15 -10.06 2.07 1.75
N LEU A 16 -9.18 2.93 1.29
CA LEU A 16 -7.85 3.22 1.74
C LEU A 16 -7.96 4.54 2.52
N ALA A 17 -8.36 4.45 3.79
CA ALA A 17 -7.56 5.12 4.81
C ALA A 17 -6.21 4.36 4.89
N ASP A 18 -5.52 4.33 3.75
CA ASP A 18 -4.12 3.96 3.61
C ASP A 18 -3.43 5.30 3.77
N ASP A 19 -3.34 5.71 5.04
CA ASP A 19 -2.38 6.67 5.55
C ASP A 19 -0.93 6.17 5.35
N GLY A 20 -0.71 5.14 4.52
CA GLY A 20 0.56 4.50 4.33
C GLY A 20 1.00 3.64 5.50
N LEU A 21 0.23 3.60 6.58
CA LEU A 21 0.54 2.76 7.73
C LEU A 21 -0.61 1.93 8.30
N HIS A 22 -1.75 1.90 7.61
CA HIS A 22 -2.67 0.78 7.60
C HIS A 22 -2.43 -0.08 6.36
N GLU A 23 -1.33 -0.82 6.47
CA GLU A 23 -1.40 -2.28 6.38
C GLU A 23 -2.88 -2.77 6.52
N CYS A 24 -3.46 -3.27 5.43
CA CYS A 24 -3.93 -4.65 5.53
C CYS A 24 -2.64 -5.48 5.78
N SER A 25 -2.07 -5.40 6.97
CA SER A 25 -2.45 -6.11 8.19
C SER A 25 -1.84 -7.47 7.96
N THR A 26 -0.72 -7.71 8.65
CA THR A 26 0.09 -8.95 8.69
C THR A 26 -0.62 -10.20 8.17
N GLU A 27 0.10 -11.17 7.61
CA GLU A 27 -0.48 -12.45 7.15
C GLU A 27 -1.55 -13.02 8.12
N ALA A 28 -1.36 -12.86 9.44
CA ALA A 28 -2.35 -13.18 10.47
C ALA A 28 -3.71 -12.45 10.36
N ALA A 29 -3.72 -11.16 10.06
CA ALA A 29 -4.95 -10.40 9.86
C ALA A 29 -5.63 -10.72 8.51
N ALA A 30 -4.86 -11.02 7.47
CA ALA A 30 -5.41 -11.57 6.24
C ALA A 30 -6.09 -12.93 6.48
N TRP A 31 -5.50 -13.80 7.31
CA TRP A 31 -6.14 -15.03 7.77
C TRP A 31 -7.40 -14.75 8.60
N ALA A 32 -7.38 -13.78 9.52
CA ALA A 32 -8.56 -13.41 10.30
C ALA A 32 -9.72 -12.95 9.42
N MET A 33 -9.46 -12.14 8.39
CA MET A 33 -10.49 -11.73 7.42
C MET A 33 -11.04 -12.92 6.63
N LEU A 34 -10.22 -13.92 6.29
CA LEU A 34 -10.72 -15.15 5.67
C LEU A 34 -11.58 -15.99 6.63
N ASP A 35 -11.24 -16.04 7.91
CA ASP A 35 -12.06 -16.70 8.94
C ASP A 35 -13.42 -16.00 9.08
N ASP A 36 -13.45 -14.67 8.99
CA ASP A 36 -14.70 -13.90 8.99
C ASP A 36 -15.54 -14.20 7.74
N VAL A 37 -14.90 -14.29 6.56
CA VAL A 37 -15.59 -14.72 5.32
C VAL A 37 -16.19 -16.10 5.51
N GLN A 38 -15.40 -17.05 6.03
CA GLN A 38 -15.86 -18.41 6.28
C GLN A 38 -17.05 -18.42 7.24
N THR A 39 -17.00 -17.64 8.32
CA THR A 39 -18.05 -17.54 9.32
C THR A 39 -19.37 -17.08 8.71
N HIS A 40 -19.35 -15.98 7.96
CA HIS A 40 -20.57 -15.46 7.30
C HIS A 40 -21.12 -16.46 6.27
N LEU A 41 -20.26 -17.06 5.45
CA LEU A 41 -20.70 -18.04 4.45
C LEU A 41 -21.28 -19.31 5.11
N THR A 42 -20.71 -19.76 6.22
CA THR A 42 -21.20 -20.90 7.01
C THR A 42 -22.57 -20.61 7.61
N ASN A 43 -22.74 -19.39 8.14
CA ASN A 43 -24.01 -18.93 8.71
C ASN A 43 -25.05 -18.54 7.65
N ARG A 44 -24.70 -18.59 6.36
CA ARG A 44 -25.52 -18.11 5.23
C ARG A 44 -25.91 -16.64 5.35
N GLU A 45 -25.05 -15.86 5.98
CA GLU A 45 -25.20 -14.43 6.14
C GLU A 45 -24.54 -13.70 4.96
N PRO A 46 -25.06 -12.52 4.59
CA PRO A 46 -24.39 -11.66 3.65
C PRO A 46 -23.03 -11.22 4.21
N LEU A 47 -22.01 -11.23 3.36
CA LEU A 47 -20.71 -10.66 3.71
C LEU A 47 -20.85 -9.16 3.96
N PRO A 48 -20.19 -8.60 4.98
CA PRO A 48 -20.04 -7.16 5.14
C PRO A 48 -19.50 -6.53 3.85
N PRO A 49 -19.98 -5.34 3.43
CA PRO A 49 -19.59 -4.71 2.17
C PRO A 49 -18.07 -4.57 2.00
N GLU A 50 -17.37 -4.26 3.08
CA GLU A 50 -15.92 -4.09 3.11
C GLU A 50 -15.18 -5.41 2.82
N LEU A 51 -15.64 -6.49 3.44
CA LEU A 51 -15.09 -7.83 3.28
C LEU A 51 -15.39 -8.40 1.89
N ALA A 52 -16.59 -8.12 1.36
CA ALA A 52 -16.97 -8.48 0.01
C ALA A 52 -16.15 -7.72 -1.05
N LEU A 53 -15.90 -6.41 -0.84
CA LEU A 53 -15.07 -5.60 -1.72
C LEU A 53 -13.62 -6.09 -1.73
N TRP A 54 -13.04 -6.33 -0.55
CA TRP A 54 -11.69 -6.86 -0.40
C TRP A 54 -11.51 -8.19 -1.16
N LEU A 55 -12.39 -9.16 -0.92
CA LEU A 55 -12.33 -10.46 -1.60
C LEU A 55 -12.61 -10.33 -3.10
N GLY A 56 -13.58 -9.50 -3.48
CA GLY A 56 -13.97 -9.25 -4.87
C GLY A 56 -12.84 -8.63 -5.70
N GLU A 57 -12.14 -7.64 -5.17
CA GLU A 57 -10.99 -7.02 -5.81
C GLU A 57 -9.81 -8.01 -5.95
N ALA A 58 -9.55 -8.82 -4.93
CA ALA A 58 -8.54 -9.87 -5.00
C ALA A 58 -8.84 -10.86 -6.14
N ILE A 59 -10.09 -11.32 -6.26
CA ILE A 59 -10.53 -12.21 -7.34
C ILE A 59 -10.41 -11.50 -8.70
N ARG A 60 -11.03 -10.33 -8.84
CA ARG A 60 -11.15 -9.57 -10.10
C ARG A 60 -9.80 -9.37 -10.78
N HIS A 61 -8.80 -8.97 -10.01
CA HIS A 61 -7.50 -8.63 -10.58
C HIS A 61 -6.52 -9.78 -10.62
N SER A 62 -6.78 -10.89 -9.92
CA SER A 62 -5.88 -12.06 -9.90
C SER A 62 -5.73 -12.72 -11.27
N ASN A 63 -6.64 -12.48 -12.21
CA ASN A 63 -6.66 -13.14 -13.53
C ASN A 63 -6.52 -14.67 -13.41
N ARG A 64 -7.15 -15.27 -12.38
CA ARG A 64 -7.09 -16.71 -12.06
C ARG A 64 -5.68 -17.22 -11.72
N ASN A 65 -4.72 -16.34 -11.46
CA ASN A 65 -3.39 -16.70 -10.99
C ASN A 65 -3.40 -16.81 -9.46
N SER A 66 -3.13 -18.02 -8.94
CA SER A 66 -3.16 -18.32 -7.51
C SER A 66 -2.16 -17.49 -6.71
N THR A 67 -0.94 -17.31 -7.23
CA THR A 67 0.09 -16.49 -6.59
C THR A 67 -0.34 -15.03 -6.52
N ALA A 68 -0.90 -14.49 -7.60
CA ALA A 68 -1.39 -13.12 -7.65
C ALA A 68 -2.62 -12.91 -6.75
N PHE A 69 -3.47 -13.94 -6.62
CA PHE A 69 -4.59 -13.94 -5.71
C PHE A 69 -4.13 -13.87 -4.25
N LEU A 70 -3.24 -14.78 -3.83
CA LEU A 70 -2.70 -14.80 -2.46
C LEU A 70 -1.92 -13.52 -2.12
N GLN A 71 -1.18 -12.95 -3.10
CA GLN A 71 -0.52 -11.65 -2.94
C GLN A 71 -1.52 -10.53 -2.65
N ARG A 72 -2.67 -10.51 -3.36
CA ARG A 72 -3.69 -9.49 -3.15
C ARG A 72 -4.49 -9.67 -1.88
N LEU A 73 -4.61 -10.90 -1.38
CA LEU A 73 -5.15 -11.16 -0.06
C LEU A 73 -4.17 -10.80 1.07
N GLY A 74 -2.89 -10.51 0.77
CA GLY A 74 -1.86 -10.25 1.79
C GLY A 74 -1.20 -11.50 2.37
N LEU A 75 -1.44 -12.68 1.80
CA LEU A 75 -0.99 -13.98 2.32
C LEU A 75 0.34 -14.47 1.74
N ASN A 76 0.79 -13.93 0.61
CA ASN A 76 2.01 -14.36 -0.04
C ASN A 76 2.86 -13.15 -0.41
N LYS A 77 3.98 -12.94 0.28
CA LYS A 77 4.94 -11.87 -0.07
C LYS A 77 5.68 -12.22 -1.36
N ARG A 78 5.96 -11.25 -2.23
CA ARG A 78 6.81 -11.53 -3.40
C ARG A 78 8.22 -11.91 -2.93
N ARG A 79 8.86 -12.83 -3.66
CA ARG A 79 10.27 -13.18 -3.45
C ARG A 79 11.12 -11.89 -3.50
N GLY A 80 11.79 -11.57 -2.39
CA GLY A 80 12.61 -10.35 -2.25
C GLY A 80 11.91 -9.12 -1.66
N GLU A 81 10.64 -9.24 -1.26
CA GLU A 81 9.87 -8.19 -0.60
C GLU A 81 10.05 -8.26 0.93
N ASN A 82 11.24 -7.88 1.40
CA ASN A 82 11.57 -7.75 2.83
C ASN A 82 11.21 -6.37 3.39
N SER A 83 10.36 -5.60 2.70
CA SER A 83 10.01 -4.25 3.16
C SER A 83 8.94 -4.34 4.25
N PRO A 84 9.08 -3.61 5.37
CA PRO A 84 8.00 -3.45 6.33
C PRO A 84 6.89 -2.51 5.81
N TYR A 85 7.07 -1.94 4.62
CA TYR A 85 6.14 -1.02 3.99
C TYR A 85 5.26 -1.73 2.96
N SER A 86 4.00 -1.32 2.87
CA SER A 86 3.10 -1.80 1.82
C SER A 86 3.66 -1.45 0.44
N ARG A 87 3.33 -2.25 -0.57
CA ARG A 87 3.78 -2.02 -1.94
C ARG A 87 3.29 -0.68 -2.48
N LEU A 88 2.03 -0.33 -2.24
CA LEU A 88 1.44 0.93 -2.70
C LEU A 88 2.13 2.13 -2.05
N PHE A 89 2.41 2.04 -0.74
CA PHE A 89 3.18 3.04 -0.03
C PHE A 89 4.57 3.23 -0.64
N LYS A 90 5.29 2.12 -0.86
CA LYS A 90 6.60 2.16 -1.50
C LYS A 90 6.53 2.73 -2.92
N GLU A 91 5.59 2.26 -3.75
CA GLU A 91 5.42 2.71 -5.14
C GLU A 91 5.11 4.22 -5.22
N HIS A 92 4.23 4.72 -4.35
CA HIS A 92 3.89 6.14 -4.24
C HIS A 92 5.13 6.98 -3.92
N TRP A 93 5.83 6.65 -2.82
CA TRP A 93 6.99 7.42 -2.38
C TRP A 93 8.22 7.23 -3.28
N GLN A 94 8.38 6.08 -3.94
CA GLN A 94 9.40 5.91 -4.99
C GLN A 94 9.13 6.78 -6.21
N SER A 95 7.87 6.91 -6.64
CA SER A 95 7.51 7.81 -7.72
C SER A 95 7.88 9.25 -7.36
N ARG A 96 7.61 9.66 -6.12
CA ARG A 96 7.95 11.00 -5.63
C ARG A 96 9.45 11.25 -5.56
N LEU A 97 10.21 10.29 -5.01
CA LEU A 97 11.68 10.30 -4.99
C LEU A 97 12.25 10.42 -6.42
N TRP A 98 11.71 9.67 -7.37
CA TRP A 98 12.13 9.72 -8.77
C TRP A 98 11.84 11.06 -9.43
N GLN A 99 10.65 11.63 -9.20
CA GLN A 99 10.29 12.96 -9.72
C GLN A 99 11.27 14.03 -9.23
N LEU A 100 11.55 14.04 -7.92
CA LEU A 100 12.49 14.98 -7.31
C LEU A 100 13.95 14.74 -7.75
N GLY A 101 14.33 13.51 -8.09
CA GLY A 101 15.66 13.19 -8.61
C GLY A 101 15.84 13.49 -10.10
N THR A 102 14.77 13.39 -10.90
CA THR A 102 14.84 13.47 -12.37
C THR A 102 14.54 14.88 -12.89
N TYR A 103 13.60 15.60 -12.27
CA TYR A 103 13.11 16.88 -12.77
C TYR A 103 13.59 18.09 -11.96
N ASN A 104 14.62 17.93 -11.13
CA ASN A 104 15.14 19.05 -10.34
C ASN A 104 16.09 19.92 -11.16
N GLU A 105 15.65 21.13 -11.48
CA GLU A 105 16.51 22.18 -12.06
C GLU A 105 17.61 22.64 -11.08
N ALA A 106 17.41 22.43 -9.78
CA ALA A 106 18.31 22.90 -8.72
C ALA A 106 19.48 21.95 -8.37
N VAL A 107 19.68 20.84 -9.09
CA VAL A 107 20.68 19.80 -8.78
C VAL A 107 20.69 19.45 -7.29
N LEU A 108 19.55 19.00 -6.76
CA LEU A 108 19.47 18.56 -5.37
C LEU A 108 20.30 17.29 -5.17
N THR A 109 21.08 17.27 -4.10
CA THR A 109 21.76 16.06 -3.64
C THR A 109 20.76 15.01 -3.16
N ALA A 110 21.16 13.73 -3.16
CA ALA A 110 20.32 12.64 -2.66
C ALA A 110 19.79 12.89 -1.24
N ASP A 111 20.59 13.52 -0.38
CA ASP A 111 20.17 13.86 0.99
C ASP A 111 19.11 14.95 1.06
N GLN A 112 19.17 15.94 0.17
CA GLN A 112 18.14 16.98 0.06
C GLN A 112 16.84 16.39 -0.49
N ILE A 113 16.91 15.47 -1.44
CA ILE A 113 15.74 14.76 -1.98
C ILE A 113 15.09 13.92 -0.88
N VAL A 114 15.87 13.13 -0.15
CA VAL A 114 15.36 12.31 0.96
C VAL A 114 14.73 13.19 2.05
N LYS A 115 15.37 14.30 2.41
CA LYS A 115 14.81 15.25 3.38
C LYS A 115 13.47 15.82 2.91
N ALA A 116 13.39 16.29 1.67
CA ALA A 116 12.15 16.82 1.11
C ALA A 116 11.01 15.79 1.14
N VAL A 117 11.29 14.53 0.82
CA VAL A 117 10.29 13.45 0.91
C VAL A 117 9.85 13.17 2.35
N LYS A 118 10.75 13.20 3.34
CA LYS A 118 10.34 13.06 4.76
C LYS A 118 9.48 14.24 5.23
N ASP A 119 9.79 15.46 4.77
CA ASP A 119 9.00 16.64 5.08
C ASP A 119 7.60 16.53 4.46
N GLU A 120 7.48 16.03 3.21
CA GLU A 120 6.21 15.73 2.55
C GLU A 120 5.42 14.63 3.27
N MET A 121 6.05 13.52 3.66
CA MET A 121 5.42 12.46 4.45
C MET A 121 4.81 13.01 5.76
N THR A 122 5.54 13.91 6.42
CA THR A 122 5.07 14.55 7.66
C THR A 122 3.88 15.46 7.39
N ALA A 123 3.91 16.22 6.29
CA ALA A 123 2.80 17.08 5.87
C ALA A 123 1.53 16.29 5.52
N GLU A 124 1.68 15.07 4.97
CA GLU A 124 0.59 14.13 4.72
C GLU A 124 0.09 13.40 5.98
N GLY A 125 0.70 13.66 7.15
CA GLY A 125 0.25 13.11 8.43
C GLY A 125 0.87 11.75 8.80
N ILE A 126 1.88 11.28 8.06
CA ILE A 126 2.59 10.04 8.38
C ILE A 126 3.47 10.28 9.60
N LYS A 127 3.15 9.60 10.71
CA LYS A 127 3.93 9.69 11.96
C LYS A 127 5.39 9.32 11.73
N GLU A 128 6.31 10.06 12.36
CA GLU A 128 7.76 9.89 12.18
C GLU A 128 8.24 8.45 12.43
N GLU A 129 7.70 7.79 13.46
CA GLU A 129 7.96 6.38 13.80
C GLU A 129 7.57 5.37 12.71
N LYS A 130 6.68 5.78 11.81
CA LYS A 130 6.19 5.01 10.66
C LYS A 130 6.84 5.42 9.34
N GLN A 131 7.65 6.49 9.32
CA GLN A 131 8.37 6.88 8.12
C GLN A 131 9.57 5.96 7.85
N PRO A 132 9.90 5.65 6.59
CA PRO A 132 11.14 5.00 6.25
C PRO A 132 12.36 5.78 6.75
N ASN A 133 13.32 5.05 7.30
CA ASN A 133 14.59 5.64 7.68
C ASN A 133 15.35 6.13 6.43
N ARG A 134 16.36 6.98 6.66
CA ARG A 134 17.15 7.59 5.57
C ARG A 134 17.74 6.55 4.62
N GLU A 135 18.27 5.45 5.13
CA GLU A 135 18.84 4.38 4.30
C GLU A 135 17.78 3.75 3.39
N THR A 136 16.60 3.48 3.91
CA THR A 136 15.49 2.88 3.14
C THR A 136 15.06 3.80 2.01
N LEU A 137 14.96 5.12 2.25
CA LEU A 137 14.63 6.09 1.21
C LEU A 137 15.75 6.23 0.17
N GLN A 138 17.01 6.14 0.57
CA GLN A 138 18.14 6.11 -0.38
C GLN A 138 18.14 4.84 -1.23
N ASP A 139 17.82 3.68 -0.65
CA ASP A 139 17.68 2.42 -1.37
C ASP A 139 16.52 2.50 -2.38
N TRP A 140 15.39 3.11 -1.97
CA TRP A 140 14.24 3.33 -2.84
C TRP A 140 14.52 4.30 -3.98
N LEU A 141 15.25 5.40 -3.71
CA LEU A 141 15.69 6.36 -4.71
C LEU A 141 16.64 5.71 -5.72
N SER A 142 17.62 4.94 -5.25
CA SER A 142 18.53 4.18 -6.12
C SER A 142 17.78 3.19 -7.00
N GLU A 143 16.84 2.44 -6.42
CA GLU A 143 15.98 1.50 -7.16
C GLU A 143 15.11 2.21 -8.20
N ALA A 144 14.58 3.39 -7.89
CA ALA A 144 13.76 4.15 -8.81
C ALA A 144 14.56 4.76 -9.98
N ILE A 145 15.81 5.16 -9.76
CA ILE A 145 16.69 5.73 -10.81
C ILE A 145 17.31 4.63 -11.68
N THR A 146 17.81 3.55 -11.05
CA THR A 146 18.60 2.52 -11.75
C THR A 146 17.79 1.29 -12.16
N GLY A 147 16.55 1.16 -11.69
CA GLY A 147 15.73 -0.04 -11.85
C GLY A 147 16.21 -1.24 -11.02
N HIS A 148 17.26 -1.10 -10.21
CA HIS A 148 17.87 -2.18 -9.44
C HIS A 148 18.01 -1.80 -7.97
N LYS A 149 17.76 -2.76 -7.07
CA LYS A 149 18.07 -2.59 -5.65
C LYS A 149 19.57 -2.43 -5.46
N ARG A 150 19.97 -1.51 -4.58
CA ARG A 150 21.36 -1.30 -4.21
C ARG A 150 21.92 -2.57 -3.57
N THR A 151 22.96 -3.15 -4.15
CA THR A 151 23.69 -4.27 -3.54
C THR A 151 24.48 -3.71 -2.36
N ARG A 152 24.13 -4.16 -1.15
CA ARG A 152 24.90 -3.89 0.07
C ARG A 152 26.13 -4.79 0.14
#